data_AF-A0A2C5XB14-F1
#
_entry.id   AF-A0A2C5XB14-F1
#
_cell.length_a   1.000
_cell.length_b   1.000
_cell.length_c   1.000
_cell.angle_alpha   90.00
_cell.angle_beta   90.00
_cell.angle_gamma   90.00
#
_symmetry.space_group_name_H-M   'P 1'
#
loop_
_entity.id
_entity.type
_entity.pdbx_description
1 polymer ?
#
loop_
_entity_poly.entity_id
_entity_poly.type
_entity_poly.pdbx_seq_one_letter_code
_entity_poly.pdbx_strand_id
1 'polypeptide(L)'
;MAMRIVPEASTKGTFTHTQKSLSAPSAPGVHDVFRSGLGPSAANSTTASLDTDAPTSGHPLEARLKQWEATRENLRMQTLRRVYGIAEPVRQGMELKIVRDSSWRPAVLGGGLRSVHEDILRGKDSEVTWEDIYTGDETVGVAGFHAEMEHKLKMQ
;
A
#
# COMPACT_ATOMS: atom_id res chain seq x y z
N MET A 1 -15.07 -14.68 -0.29
CA MET A 1 -13.72 -14.19 -0.66
C MET A 1 -13.09 -15.18 -1.63
N ALA A 2 -12.52 -14.68 -2.73
CA ALA A 2 -11.93 -15.50 -3.77
C ALA A 2 -10.42 -15.73 -3.51
N MET A 3 -9.94 -16.97 -3.70
CA MET A 3 -8.50 -17.28 -3.65
C MET A 3 -7.87 -16.94 -4.99
N ARG A 4 -7.44 -15.69 -5.13
CA ARG A 4 -6.76 -15.20 -6.33
C ARG A 4 -5.24 -15.28 -6.11
N ILE A 5 -4.56 -15.97 -7.02
CA ILE A 5 -3.09 -16.05 -7.05
C ILE A 5 -2.49 -14.72 -7.53
N VAL A 6 -3.24 -13.98 -8.33
CA VAL A 6 -2.82 -12.75 -8.98
C VAL A 6 -3.75 -11.60 -8.60
N PRO A 7 -3.24 -10.39 -8.30
CA PRO A 7 -4.06 -9.21 -8.06
C PRO A 7 -5.00 -8.91 -9.24
N GLU A 8 -6.12 -8.27 -8.94
CA GLU A 8 -7.08 -7.86 -9.96
C GLU A 8 -6.47 -6.81 -10.90
N ALA A 9 -6.72 -6.95 -12.19
CA ALA A 9 -6.29 -5.94 -13.16
C ALA A 9 -7.18 -4.69 -13.00
N SER A 10 -6.61 -3.59 -12.53
CA SER A 10 -7.29 -2.28 -12.45
C SER A 10 -7.28 -1.52 -13.80
N THR A 11 -6.96 -2.19 -14.90
CA THR A 11 -6.83 -1.59 -16.23
C THR A 11 -8.17 -1.60 -16.93
N LYS A 12 -8.70 -0.41 -17.29
CA LYS A 12 -9.89 -0.32 -18.15
C LYS A 12 -9.49 -0.64 -19.59
N GLY A 13 -9.96 -1.76 -20.11
CA GLY A 13 -9.78 -2.15 -21.52
C GLY A 13 -10.67 -1.36 -22.49
N THR A 14 -11.67 -0.65 -21.97
CA THR A 14 -12.62 0.16 -22.74
C THR A 14 -12.65 1.57 -22.17
N PHE A 15 -12.39 2.55 -23.02
CA PHE A 15 -12.56 3.97 -22.70
C PHE A 15 -13.97 4.39 -23.11
N THR A 16 -14.76 4.84 -22.13
CA THR A 16 -16.07 5.45 -22.41
C THR A 16 -15.96 6.94 -22.20
N HIS A 17 -16.09 7.71 -23.29
CA HIS A 17 -16.06 9.18 -23.29
C HIS A 17 -17.20 9.83 -22.49
N THR A 18 -18.20 9.07 -22.03
CA THR A 18 -19.35 9.58 -21.26
C THR A 18 -19.04 9.75 -19.77
N GLN A 19 -17.78 9.79 -19.35
CA GLN A 19 -17.45 10.18 -17.97
C GLN A 19 -17.98 11.60 -17.72
N LYS A 20 -18.49 11.84 -16.51
CA LYS A 20 -19.10 13.11 -16.10
C LYS A 20 -18.01 14.19 -15.98
N SER A 21 -17.57 14.70 -17.13
CA SER A 21 -16.63 15.81 -17.23
C SER A 21 -17.39 17.13 -17.21
N LEU A 22 -16.74 18.19 -16.72
CA LEU A 22 -17.21 19.56 -16.91
C LEU A 22 -17.21 19.83 -18.42
N SER A 23 -18.41 19.93 -19.01
CA SER A 23 -18.56 20.22 -20.43
C SER A 23 -17.89 21.53 -20.82
N ALA A 24 -17.56 21.69 -22.11
CA ALA A 24 -17.01 22.94 -22.62
C ALA A 24 -17.88 24.14 -22.17
N PRO A 25 -17.27 25.22 -21.63
CA PRO A 25 -18.03 26.38 -21.17
C PRO A 25 -18.86 27.04 -22.28
N SER A 26 -18.44 26.86 -23.54
CA SER A 26 -19.12 27.37 -24.74
C SER A 26 -20.19 26.42 -25.30
N ALA A 27 -20.17 25.13 -24.95
CA ALA A 27 -21.11 24.13 -25.45
C ALA A 27 -21.44 23.11 -24.35
N PRO A 28 -22.42 23.41 -23.49
CA PRO A 28 -22.87 22.50 -22.44
C PRO A 28 -23.28 21.14 -23.03
N GLY A 29 -22.75 20.06 -22.48
CA GLY A 29 -22.97 18.69 -22.97
C GLY A 29 -21.92 18.15 -23.97
N VAL A 30 -21.03 18.99 -24.51
CA VAL A 30 -19.88 18.53 -25.32
C VAL A 30 -18.66 18.39 -24.41
N HIS A 31 -17.97 17.26 -24.53
CA HIS A 31 -16.73 16.98 -23.80
C HIS A 31 -15.57 17.83 -24.33
N ASP A 32 -14.93 18.57 -23.44
CA ASP A 32 -13.79 19.42 -23.79
C ASP A 32 -12.50 18.58 -23.80
N VAL A 33 -12.11 18.09 -24.99
CA VAL A 33 -10.92 17.26 -25.21
C VAL A 33 -9.62 18.01 -24.88
N PHE A 34 -9.58 19.33 -25.07
CA PHE A 34 -8.37 20.12 -24.79
C PHE A 34 -8.13 20.29 -23.30
N ARG A 35 -9.20 20.34 -22.49
CA ARG A 35 -9.09 20.42 -21.02
C ARG A 35 -8.94 19.06 -20.35
N SER A 36 -9.58 18.03 -20.88
CA SER A 36 -9.58 16.67 -20.30
C SER A 36 -8.44 15.78 -20.81
N GLY A 37 -7.81 16.13 -21.94
CA GLY A 37 -6.75 15.35 -22.57
C GLY A 37 -7.25 14.12 -23.33
N LEU A 38 -6.43 13.63 -24.26
CA LEU A 38 -6.68 12.39 -24.99
C LEU A 38 -5.97 11.23 -24.29
N GLY A 39 -6.68 10.51 -23.42
CA GLY A 39 -6.18 9.29 -22.78
C GLY A 39 -6.37 9.25 -21.26
N PRO A 40 -6.00 8.13 -20.60
CA PRO A 40 -6.06 8.00 -19.15
C PRO A 40 -5.03 8.93 -18.50
N SER A 41 -5.42 10.18 -18.24
CA SER A 41 -4.57 11.17 -17.61
C SER A 41 -4.59 11.00 -16.09
N ALA A 42 -3.42 10.80 -15.49
CA ALA A 42 -3.23 10.83 -14.04
C ALA A 42 -3.63 12.18 -13.41
N ALA A 43 -3.72 13.25 -14.22
CA ALA A 43 -4.05 14.61 -13.78
C ALA A 43 -5.52 14.80 -13.37
N ASN A 44 -6.43 13.88 -13.72
CA ASN A 44 -7.82 13.93 -13.24
C ASN A 44 -7.99 13.39 -11.81
N SER A 45 -6.92 12.90 -11.18
CA SER A 45 -6.94 12.39 -9.80
C SER A 45 -7.16 13.48 -8.74
N THR A 46 -6.86 14.75 -9.03
CA THR A 46 -6.96 15.84 -8.05
C THR A 46 -8.35 16.49 -7.96
N THR A 47 -9.27 16.20 -8.89
CA THR A 47 -10.64 16.76 -8.89
C THR A 47 -11.76 15.71 -8.86
N ALA A 48 -11.44 14.44 -8.64
CA ALA A 48 -12.42 13.35 -8.61
C ALA A 48 -12.58 12.76 -7.20
N SER A 49 -13.13 13.54 -6.26
CA SER A 49 -13.54 13.06 -4.94
C SER A 49 -14.87 12.28 -4.95
N LEU A 50 -15.33 11.79 -6.11
CA LEU A 50 -16.68 11.23 -6.29
C LEU A 50 -16.75 9.97 -7.16
N ASP A 51 -15.70 9.65 -7.92
CA ASP A 51 -15.67 8.46 -8.78
C ASP A 51 -14.79 7.37 -8.12
N THR A 52 -15.43 6.33 -7.58
CA THR A 52 -14.80 5.15 -6.97
C THR A 52 -14.05 4.26 -7.97
N ASP A 53 -13.91 4.69 -9.22
CA ASP A 53 -13.47 3.89 -10.37
C ASP A 53 -12.41 4.61 -11.23
N ALA A 54 -11.70 5.58 -10.66
CA ALA A 54 -10.56 6.23 -11.30
C ALA A 54 -9.30 5.32 -11.25
N PRO A 55 -8.51 5.21 -12.33
CA PRO A 55 -7.28 4.42 -12.31
C PRO A 55 -6.30 4.98 -11.28
N THR A 56 -5.79 4.10 -10.40
CA THR A 56 -4.90 4.46 -9.29
C THR A 56 -3.50 4.91 -9.73
N SER A 57 -3.12 4.65 -10.97
CA SER A 57 -1.83 4.99 -11.57
C SER A 57 -1.93 5.11 -13.10
N GLY A 58 -1.01 5.89 -13.69
CA GLY A 58 -0.91 6.02 -15.16
C GLY A 58 -0.44 4.74 -15.86
N HIS A 59 0.31 3.88 -15.16
CA HIS A 59 0.83 2.63 -15.72
C HIS A 59 -0.01 1.41 -15.31
N PRO A 60 -0.33 0.48 -16.24
CA PRO A 60 -1.17 -0.68 -15.98
C PRO A 60 -0.59 -1.69 -14.97
N LEU A 61 0.74 -1.77 -14.84
CA LEU A 61 1.39 -2.70 -13.92
C LEU A 61 1.62 -2.12 -12.52
N GLU A 62 1.59 -0.80 -12.35
CA GLU A 62 1.89 -0.18 -11.04
C GLU A 62 0.84 -0.57 -9.99
N ALA A 63 -0.45 -0.51 -10.34
CA ALA A 63 -1.52 -0.96 -9.47
C ALA A 63 -1.35 -2.43 -9.05
N ARG A 64 -0.93 -3.28 -10.00
CA ARG A 64 -0.73 -4.71 -9.75
C ARG A 64 0.49 -4.97 -8.87
N LEU A 65 1.59 -4.25 -9.06
CA LEU A 65 2.77 -4.35 -8.20
C LEU A 65 2.45 -3.91 -6.77
N LYS A 66 1.74 -2.78 -6.61
CA LYS A 66 1.28 -2.29 -5.30
C LYS A 66 0.39 -3.29 -4.55
N GLN A 67 -0.43 -4.05 -5.27
CA GLN A 67 -1.39 -5.00 -4.68
C GLN A 67 -0.85 -6.43 -4.56
N TRP A 68 0.35 -6.71 -5.10
CA TRP A 68 0.92 -8.06 -5.15
C TRP A 68 1.09 -8.67 -3.77
N GLU A 69 1.75 -7.95 -2.86
CA GLU A 69 2.03 -8.42 -1.50
C GLU A 69 0.74 -8.64 -0.71
N ALA A 70 -0.20 -7.68 -0.78
CA ALA A 70 -1.50 -7.78 -0.13
C ALA A 70 -2.31 -9.00 -0.63
N THR A 71 -2.22 -9.32 -1.92
CA THR A 71 -2.91 -10.47 -2.50
C THR A 71 -2.28 -11.79 -2.06
N ARG A 72 -0.95 -11.88 -2.01
CA ARG A 72 -0.20 -13.05 -1.52
C ARG A 72 -0.57 -13.35 -0.06
N GLU A 73 -0.62 -12.32 0.77
CA GLU A 73 -0.99 -12.45 2.19
C GLU A 73 -2.45 -12.87 2.36
N ASN A 74 -3.38 -12.27 1.60
CA ASN A 74 -4.79 -12.64 1.65
C ASN A 74 -5.01 -14.09 1.19
N LEU A 75 -4.29 -14.54 0.15
CA LEU A 75 -4.32 -15.95 -0.26
C LEU A 75 -3.84 -16.86 0.87
N ARG A 76 -2.72 -16.53 1.53
CA ARG A 76 -2.19 -17.29 2.67
C ARG A 76 -3.22 -17.39 3.79
N MET A 77 -3.79 -16.27 4.23
CA MET A 77 -4.82 -16.24 5.28
C MET A 77 -6.06 -17.05 4.90
N GLN A 78 -6.50 -16.98 3.64
CA GLN A 78 -7.64 -17.76 3.17
C GLN A 78 -7.35 -19.26 3.14
N THR A 79 -6.14 -19.67 2.74
CA THR A 79 -5.71 -21.07 2.77
C THR A 79 -5.69 -21.59 4.20
N LEU A 80 -5.08 -20.85 5.13
CA LEU A 80 -5.06 -21.21 6.55
C LEU A 80 -6.48 -21.31 7.12
N ARG A 81 -7.36 -20.37 6.78
CA ARG A 81 -8.77 -20.41 7.17
C ARG A 81 -9.48 -21.69 6.71
N ARG A 82 -9.17 -22.18 5.51
CA ARG A 82 -9.80 -23.38 4.94
C ARG A 82 -9.26 -24.67 5.54
N VAL A 83 -7.96 -24.74 5.83
CA VAL A 83 -7.31 -25.93 6.37
C VAL A 83 -7.53 -26.06 7.88
N TYR A 84 -7.39 -24.96 8.61
CA TYR A 84 -7.35 -24.94 10.08
C TYR A 84 -8.56 -24.22 10.72
N GLY A 85 -9.44 -23.62 9.92
CA GLY A 85 -10.59 -22.87 10.41
C GLY A 85 -10.27 -21.40 10.75
N ILE A 86 -11.27 -20.71 11.32
CA ILE A 86 -11.19 -19.24 11.55
C ILE A 86 -10.18 -18.85 12.63
N ALA A 87 -9.81 -19.77 13.52
CA ALA A 87 -8.91 -19.49 14.63
C ALA A 87 -7.50 -19.12 14.14
N GLU A 88 -7.03 -19.75 13.07
CA GLU A 88 -5.65 -19.61 12.61
C GLU A 88 -5.32 -18.21 12.04
N PRO A 89 -6.11 -17.63 11.12
CA PRO A 89 -5.90 -16.25 10.68
C PRO A 89 -5.98 -15.22 11.82
N VAL A 90 -6.87 -15.47 12.80
CA VAL A 90 -7.03 -14.57 13.97
C VAL A 90 -5.79 -14.64 14.85
N ARG A 91 -5.30 -15.85 15.13
CA ARG A 91 -4.08 -16.07 15.89
C ARG A 91 -2.88 -15.39 15.22
N GLN A 92 -2.67 -15.62 13.93
CA GLN A 92 -1.55 -15.02 13.20
C GLN A 92 -1.64 -13.49 13.17
N GLY A 93 -2.85 -12.94 13.02
CA GLY A 93 -3.07 -11.49 13.12
C GLY A 93 -2.76 -10.92 14.51
N MET A 94 -3.09 -11.65 15.58
CA MET A 94 -2.75 -11.27 16.95
C MET A 94 -1.24 -11.34 17.22
N GLU A 95 -0.56 -12.39 16.75
CA GLU A 95 0.90 -12.53 16.86
C GLU A 95 1.61 -11.38 16.14
N LEU A 96 1.18 -11.05 14.93
CA LEU A 96 1.73 -9.94 14.16
C LEU A 96 1.50 -8.60 14.87
N LYS A 97 0.33 -8.40 15.48
CA LYS A 97 0.04 -7.21 16.30
C LYS A 97 0.98 -7.12 17.51
N ILE A 98 1.13 -8.20 18.28
CA ILE A 98 2.01 -8.22 19.47
C ILE A 98 3.46 -7.90 19.08
N VAL A 99 3.93 -8.44 17.94
CA VAL A 99 5.28 -8.15 17.44
C VAL A 99 5.43 -6.67 17.08
N ARG A 100 4.46 -6.07 16.38
CA ARG A 100 4.49 -4.63 16.06
C ARG A 100 4.50 -3.76 17.32
N ASP A 101 3.67 -4.10 18.31
CA ASP A 101 3.55 -3.31 19.53
C ASP A 101 4.78 -3.45 20.45
N SER A 102 5.52 -4.56 20.36
CA SER A 102 6.68 -4.85 21.22
C SER A 102 8.05 -4.54 20.59
N SER A 103 8.14 -4.44 19.26
CA SER A 103 9.41 -4.38 18.52
C SER A 103 10.04 -3.00 18.43
N TRP A 104 10.05 -2.23 19.52
CA TRP A 104 10.77 -0.96 19.53
C TRP A 104 12.28 -1.15 19.31
N ARG A 105 12.85 -0.34 18.41
CA ARG A 105 14.28 -0.26 18.12
C ARG A 105 14.68 1.22 17.97
N PRO A 106 15.82 1.65 18.52
CA PRO A 106 16.31 3.03 18.35
C PRO A 106 16.68 3.29 16.88
N ALA A 107 16.55 4.53 16.40
CA ALA A 107 16.83 4.89 15.00
C ALA A 107 18.27 4.56 14.61
N VAL A 108 19.21 4.72 15.54
CA VAL A 108 20.64 4.36 15.38
C VAL A 108 20.84 2.90 14.95
N LEU A 109 19.94 1.99 15.33
CA LEU A 109 19.99 0.57 14.98
C LEU A 109 19.02 0.21 13.84
N GLY A 110 18.65 1.19 13.01
CA GLY A 110 17.66 1.00 11.95
C GLY A 110 16.21 1.06 12.45
N GLY A 111 15.94 1.92 13.44
CA GLY A 111 14.59 2.16 13.93
C GLY A 111 13.67 2.63 12.80
N GLY A 112 12.47 2.04 12.72
CA GLY A 112 11.52 2.26 11.62
C GLY A 112 11.50 1.14 10.58
N LEU A 113 12.54 0.30 10.51
CA LEU A 113 12.50 -0.93 9.73
C LEU A 113 11.62 -1.98 10.40
N ARG A 114 11.11 -2.91 9.58
CA ARG A 114 10.39 -4.08 10.10
C ARG A 114 11.30 -4.95 10.96
N SER A 115 10.70 -5.56 11.96
CA SER A 115 11.38 -6.53 12.82
C SER A 115 11.49 -7.88 12.10
N VAL A 116 12.60 -8.59 12.30
CA VAL A 116 12.81 -9.95 11.78
C VAL A 116 11.67 -10.89 12.21
N HIS A 117 11.15 -10.71 13.42
CA HIS A 117 9.99 -11.46 13.91
C HIS A 117 8.74 -11.23 13.06
N GLU A 118 8.56 -9.99 12.59
CA GLU A 118 7.47 -9.65 11.71
C GLU A 118 7.67 -10.29 10.33
N ASP A 119 8.90 -10.34 9.83
CA ASP A 119 9.25 -10.97 8.54
C ASP A 119 8.97 -12.47 8.56
N ILE A 120 9.32 -13.16 9.64
CA ILE A 120 9.01 -14.58 9.84
C ILE A 120 7.51 -14.81 9.80
N LEU A 121 6.72 -13.99 10.51
CA LEU A 121 5.26 -14.13 10.55
C LEU A 121 4.61 -13.87 9.19
N ARG A 122 5.18 -12.98 8.36
CA ARG A 122 4.73 -12.77 6.98
C ARG A 122 5.33 -13.76 5.97
N GLY A 123 6.37 -14.50 6.35
CA GLY A 123 7.12 -15.41 5.48
C GLY A 123 7.96 -14.68 4.42
N LYS A 124 8.50 -13.51 4.77
CA LYS A 124 9.41 -12.70 3.93
C LYS A 124 10.83 -12.64 4.53
N ASP A 125 11.18 -13.60 5.38
CA ASP A 125 12.48 -13.68 6.07
C ASP A 125 13.66 -14.05 5.15
N SER A 126 13.35 -14.61 3.97
CA SER A 126 14.33 -15.04 2.96
C SER A 126 14.43 -14.12 1.75
N GLU A 127 13.64 -13.04 1.71
CA GLU A 127 13.59 -12.08 0.61
C GLU A 127 14.09 -10.70 1.10
N VAL A 128 14.95 -10.04 0.33
CA VAL A 128 15.41 -8.67 0.60
C VAL A 128 15.03 -7.79 -0.58
N THR A 129 14.37 -6.68 -0.29
CA THR A 129 13.91 -5.71 -1.28
C THR A 129 14.68 -4.39 -1.18
N TRP A 130 14.61 -3.57 -2.22
CA TRP A 130 15.32 -2.28 -2.24
C TRP A 130 14.85 -1.33 -1.13
N GLU A 131 13.58 -1.44 -0.71
CA GLU A 131 12.97 -0.68 0.40
C GLU A 131 13.60 -1.01 1.76
N ASP A 132 14.16 -2.22 1.90
CA ASP A 132 14.84 -2.66 3.12
C ASP A 132 16.27 -2.09 3.21
N ILE A 133 16.87 -1.72 2.07
CA ILE A 133 18.22 -1.16 1.98
C ILE A 133 18.16 0.38 2.00
N TYR A 134 17.22 0.95 1.24
CA TYR A 134 17.08 2.39 1.04
C TYR A 134 15.78 2.88 1.68
N THR A 135 15.85 3.19 2.98
CA THR A 135 14.70 3.68 3.77
C THR A 135 14.35 5.15 3.54
N GLY A 136 15.16 5.89 2.77
CA GLY A 136 14.95 7.32 2.50
C GLY A 136 15.32 8.25 3.66
N ASP A 137 15.83 7.69 4.77
CA ASP A 137 16.22 8.43 5.98
C ASP A 137 17.73 8.73 6.02
N GLU A 138 18.46 8.44 4.95
CA GLU A 138 19.93 8.60 4.87
C GLU A 138 20.40 10.04 5.13
N THR A 139 19.54 11.02 4.85
CA THR A 139 19.84 12.45 5.04
C THR A 139 19.30 13.03 6.34
N VAL A 140 18.50 12.27 7.10
CA VAL A 140 17.93 12.75 8.36
C VAL A 140 18.94 12.49 9.47
N GLY A 141 19.28 13.55 10.22
CA GLY A 141 20.19 13.43 11.35
C GLY A 141 19.61 12.46 12.38
N VAL A 142 20.31 11.34 12.61
CA VAL A 142 19.89 10.32 13.58
C VAL A 142 19.82 10.96 14.96
N ALA A 143 18.63 10.96 15.57
CA ALA A 143 18.47 11.41 16.95
C ALA A 143 19.37 10.58 17.87
N GLY A 144 20.01 11.23 18.84
CA GLY A 144 20.90 10.54 19.78
C GLY A 144 20.13 9.47 20.57
N PHE A 145 20.70 8.27 20.71
CA PHE A 145 20.12 7.13 21.44
C PHE A 145 19.53 7.53 22.80
N HIS A 146 20.21 8.42 23.53
CA HIS A 146 19.77 8.90 24.84
C HIS A 146 18.47 9.71 24.77
N ALA A 147 18.33 10.61 23.79
CA ALA A 147 17.11 11.42 23.62
C ALA A 147 15.90 10.57 23.24
N GLU A 148 16.08 9.54 22.40
CA GLU A 148 15.02 8.60 22.05
C GLU A 148 14.56 7.77 23.26
N MET A 149 15.52 7.32 24.07
CA MET A 149 15.24 6.59 25.30
C MET A 149 14.51 7.46 26.33
N GLU A 150 14.95 8.69 26.53
CA GLU A 150 14.29 9.65 27.44
C GLU A 150 12.84 9.91 27.02
N HIS A 151 12.59 10.12 25.72
CA HIS A 151 11.23 10.26 25.17
C HIS A 151 10.39 8.99 25.38
N LYS A 152 10.95 7.80 25.13
CA LYS A 152 10.24 6.53 25.33
C LYS A 152 9.90 6.26 26.80
N LEU A 153 10.84 6.55 27.70
CA LEU A 153 10.67 6.37 29.15
C LEU A 153 9.90 7.52 29.81
N LYS A 154 9.52 8.58 29.06
CA LYS A 154 8.81 9.76 29.57
C LYS A 154 9.57 10.47 30.69
N MET A 155 10.88 10.58 30.52
CA MET A 155 11.77 11.22 31.50
C MET A 155 11.94 12.73 31.25
N GLN A 156 11.52 13.23 30.09
CA GLN A 156 11.40 14.63 29.71
C GLN A 156 10.06 14.89 29.03
#